data_AF-A0A7Y3D9H9-F1
#
_entry.id   AF-A0A7Y3D9H9-F1
#
_cell.length_a   1.000
_cell.length_b   1.000
_cell.length_c   1.000
_cell.angle_alpha   90.00
_cell.angle_beta   90.00
_cell.angle_gamma   90.00
#
_symmetry.space_group_name_H-M   'P 1'
#
loop_
_entity.id
_entity.type
_entity.pdbx_description
1 polymer ?
#
loop_
_entity_poly.entity_id
_entity_poly.type
_entity_poly.pdbx_seq_one_letter_code
_entity_poly.pdbx_strand_id
1 'polypeptide(L)'
;MHTSEYLGIIGALLLLGLGADAVGRRTRLPRVTLLLMLGLAIGPDGLAFLPEPSQLWFSLAADLALVMVGFLLGAKFTTRMLRAHGRQVLWISAGVTLASALAVAGGLALFGVPLDLALLLGGIATATDPAATIDVVEEAGTSGPFSRTLLGIVAVDDAWGLILFSLLLAAAAASTGPGDLAGSLTAGLRDVGGAVALGAALGVPAAYLTGRVDPGEPSLLEALGLLLL
;
A
#
# COMPACT_ATOMS: atom_id res chain seq x y z
N MET A 1 16.31 -15.14 -21.29
CA MET A 1 16.52 -13.69 -21.15
C MET A 1 17.69 -13.44 -20.22
N HIS A 2 18.56 -12.49 -20.57
CA HIS A 2 19.74 -12.12 -19.77
C HIS A 2 19.37 -11.01 -18.77
N THR A 3 20.06 -10.93 -17.63
CA THR A 3 19.82 -9.92 -16.57
C THR A 3 19.76 -8.48 -17.08
N SER A 4 20.51 -8.17 -18.14
CA SER A 4 20.51 -6.87 -18.82
C SER A 4 19.17 -6.49 -19.44
N GLU A 5 18.39 -7.45 -19.93
CA GLU A 5 17.08 -7.20 -20.53
C GLU A 5 16.07 -6.76 -19.47
N TYR A 6 16.08 -7.40 -18.29
CA TYR A 6 15.22 -7.01 -17.17
C TYR A 6 15.52 -5.61 -16.66
N LEU A 7 16.80 -5.25 -16.54
CA LEU A 7 17.20 -3.89 -16.16
C LEU A 7 16.74 -2.86 -17.21
N GLY A 8 16.83 -3.20 -18.50
CA GLY A 8 16.33 -2.36 -19.58
C GLY A 8 14.82 -2.14 -19.51
N ILE A 9 14.05 -3.19 -19.20
CA ILE A 9 12.59 -3.12 -19.05
C ILE A 9 12.21 -2.26 -17.84
N ILE A 10 12.83 -2.48 -16.69
CA ILE A 10 12.59 -1.67 -15.49
C ILE A 10 12.92 -0.20 -15.77
N GLY A 11 14.06 0.08 -16.41
CA GLY A 11 14.43 1.42 -16.82
C GLY A 11 13.41 2.07 -17.76
N ALA A 12 12.94 1.32 -18.76
CA ALA A 12 11.91 1.78 -19.69
C ALA A 12 10.58 2.06 -18.97
N LEU A 13 10.13 1.18 -18.07
CA LEU A 13 8.93 1.36 -17.27
C LEU A 13 9.02 2.62 -16.39
N LEU A 14 10.16 2.85 -15.74
CA LEU A 14 10.39 4.06 -14.94
C LEU A 14 10.36 5.33 -15.80
N LEU A 15 11.00 5.32 -16.96
CA LEU A 15 11.01 6.47 -17.88
C LEU A 15 9.63 6.74 -18.48
N LEU A 16 8.90 5.70 -18.88
CA LEU A 16 7.52 5.83 -19.35
C LEU A 16 6.60 6.33 -18.24
N GLY A 17 6.80 5.87 -17.00
CA GLY A 17 6.09 6.38 -15.83
C GLY A 17 6.36 7.86 -15.56
N LEU A 18 7.61 8.31 -15.72
CA LEU A 18 7.97 9.73 -15.66
C LEU A 18 7.33 10.53 -16.80
N GLY A 19 7.26 9.96 -18.00
CA GLY A 19 6.56 10.54 -19.13
C GLY A 19 5.05 10.70 -18.86
N ALA A 20 4.40 9.65 -18.34
CA ALA A 20 3.00 9.66 -17.96
C ALA A 20 2.72 10.71 -16.87
N ASP A 21 3.60 10.84 -15.89
CA ASP A 21 3.55 11.87 -14.84
C ASP A 21 3.68 13.30 -15.42
N ALA A 22 4.60 13.52 -16.37
CA ALA A 22 4.74 14.81 -17.06
C ALA A 22 3.53 15.15 -17.94
N VAL A 23 2.87 14.17 -18.54
CA VAL A 23 1.61 14.35 -19.30
C VAL A 23 0.44 14.61 -18.35
N GLY A 24 0.38 13.88 -17.22
CA GLY A 24 -0.63 14.06 -16.18
C GLY A 24 -0.67 15.51 -15.69
N ARG A 25 0.49 16.10 -15.38
CA ARG A 25 0.60 17.52 -14.99
C ARG A 25 0.11 18.52 -16.03
N ARG A 26 0.06 18.15 -17.32
CA ARG A 26 -0.40 19.03 -18.41
C ARG A 26 -1.84 18.75 -18.83
N THR A 27 -2.45 17.70 -18.30
CA THR A 27 -3.81 17.28 -18.63
C THR A 27 -4.68 17.30 -17.38
N ARG A 28 -5.98 17.03 -17.52
CA ARG A 28 -6.90 16.89 -16.38
C ARG A 28 -6.97 15.44 -15.86
N LEU A 29 -6.15 14.55 -16.41
CA LEU A 29 -6.20 13.13 -16.10
C LEU A 29 -5.28 12.82 -14.92
N PRO A 30 -5.76 12.08 -13.90
CA PRO A 30 -4.91 11.61 -12.82
C PRO A 30 -3.75 10.76 -13.36
N ARG A 31 -2.57 10.91 -12.75
CA ARG A 31 -1.37 10.15 -13.09
C ARG A 31 -1.64 8.64 -13.10
N VAL A 32 -2.35 8.13 -12.09
CA VAL A 32 -2.69 6.71 -11.96
C VAL A 32 -3.45 6.20 -13.18
N THR A 33 -4.41 6.98 -13.70
CA THR A 33 -5.18 6.62 -14.89
C THR A 33 -4.27 6.50 -16.13
N LEU A 34 -3.33 7.44 -16.30
CA LEU A 34 -2.37 7.39 -17.41
C LEU A 34 -1.43 6.18 -17.30
N LEU A 35 -0.97 5.86 -16.08
CA LEU A 35 -0.13 4.69 -15.83
C LEU A 35 -0.86 3.38 -16.14
N LEU A 36 -2.14 3.27 -15.76
CA LEU A 36 -2.97 2.10 -16.07
C LEU A 36 -3.18 1.95 -17.58
N MET A 37 -3.51 3.03 -18.29
CA MET A 37 -3.67 3.00 -19.74
C MET A 37 -2.36 2.63 -20.45
N LEU A 38 -1.24 3.16 -19.98
CA LEU A 38 0.08 2.81 -20.49
C LEU A 38 0.38 1.32 -20.25
N GLY A 39 0.15 0.81 -19.04
CA GLY A 39 0.33 -0.60 -18.69
C GLY A 39 -0.51 -1.54 -19.55
N LEU A 40 -1.78 -1.20 -19.78
CA LEU A 40 -2.66 -1.93 -20.69
C LEU A 40 -2.15 -1.88 -22.14
N ALA A 41 -1.66 -0.73 -22.59
CA ALA A 41 -1.16 -0.55 -23.95
C ALA A 41 0.17 -1.30 -24.20
N ILE A 42 1.09 -1.36 -23.25
CA ILE A 42 2.39 -2.03 -23.42
C ILE A 42 2.42 -3.48 -22.93
N GLY A 43 1.40 -3.88 -22.17
CA GLY A 43 1.22 -5.22 -21.64
C GLY A 43 0.88 -6.27 -22.70
N PRO A 44 0.69 -7.53 -22.28
CA PRO A 44 0.50 -8.66 -23.19
C PRO A 44 -0.73 -8.52 -24.09
N ASP A 45 -1.82 -7.94 -23.58
CA ASP A 45 -3.06 -7.72 -24.34
C ASP A 45 -3.02 -6.50 -25.28
N GLY A 46 -1.98 -5.67 -25.16
CA GLY A 46 -1.78 -4.47 -25.97
C GLY A 46 -0.75 -4.69 -27.08
N LEU A 47 0.41 -4.05 -26.92
CA LEU A 47 1.54 -4.14 -27.84
C LEU A 47 2.46 -5.35 -27.57
N ALA A 48 2.23 -6.07 -26.46
CA ALA A 48 3.07 -7.16 -25.99
C ALA A 48 4.58 -6.78 -25.93
N PHE A 49 4.86 -5.53 -25.57
CA PHE A 49 6.23 -5.01 -25.49
C PHE A 49 6.95 -5.52 -24.23
N LEU A 50 6.17 -5.77 -23.17
CA LEU A 50 6.67 -6.45 -21.98
C LEU A 50 6.82 -7.94 -22.27
N PRO A 51 7.96 -8.56 -21.94
CA PRO A 51 8.06 -10.00 -21.99
C PRO A 51 7.03 -10.60 -21.04
N GLU A 52 6.60 -11.83 -21.35
CA GLU A 52 5.79 -12.65 -20.46
C GLU A 52 6.30 -12.48 -19.03
N PRO A 53 5.44 -12.09 -18.07
CA PRO A 53 5.87 -11.79 -16.72
C PRO A 53 6.50 -13.04 -16.11
N SER A 54 7.82 -13.17 -16.24
CA SER A 54 8.55 -14.16 -15.47
C SER A 54 8.46 -13.70 -14.03
N GLN A 55 8.06 -14.63 -13.15
CA GLN A 55 7.75 -14.33 -11.75
C GLN A 55 8.86 -13.54 -11.03
N LEU A 56 10.11 -13.61 -11.50
CA LEU A 56 11.23 -13.01 -10.79
C LEU A 56 11.31 -11.48 -10.92
N TRP A 57 11.33 -10.91 -12.13
CA TRP A 57 11.55 -9.47 -12.28
C TRP A 57 10.32 -8.65 -11.86
N PHE A 58 9.13 -9.16 -12.15
CA PHE A 58 7.88 -8.47 -11.82
C PHE A 58 7.67 -8.48 -10.30
N SER A 59 7.84 -9.62 -9.63
CA SER A 59 7.70 -9.69 -8.17
C SER A 59 8.76 -8.84 -7.48
N LEU A 60 10.02 -8.90 -7.92
CA LEU A 60 11.08 -8.06 -7.35
C LEU A 60 10.78 -6.56 -7.49
N ALA A 61 10.31 -6.12 -8.68
CA ALA A 61 9.98 -4.72 -8.90
C ALA A 61 8.76 -4.28 -8.08
N ALA A 62 7.73 -5.13 -7.98
CA ALA A 62 6.54 -4.87 -7.18
C ALA A 62 6.85 -4.81 -5.68
N ASP A 63 7.61 -5.78 -5.16
CA ASP A 63 8.03 -5.85 -3.77
C ASP A 63 8.87 -4.61 -3.42
N LEU A 64 9.88 -4.28 -4.23
CA LEU A 64 10.71 -3.10 -4.01
C LEU A 64 9.87 -1.81 -4.00
N ALA A 65 8.92 -1.68 -4.93
CA ALA A 65 8.04 -0.52 -4.99
C ALA A 65 7.14 -0.43 -3.75
N LEU A 66 6.56 -1.56 -3.32
CA LEU A 66 5.65 -1.61 -2.16
C LEU A 66 6.40 -1.28 -0.86
N VAL A 67 7.59 -1.85 -0.66
CA VAL A 67 8.42 -1.56 0.51
C VAL A 67 8.88 -0.10 0.50
N MET A 68 9.26 0.45 -0.67
CA MET A 68 9.63 1.87 -0.81
C MET A 68 8.46 2.79 -0.45
N VAL A 69 7.26 2.53 -0.97
CA VAL A 69 6.06 3.32 -0.66
C VAL A 69 5.74 3.24 0.83
N GLY A 70 5.75 2.03 1.41
CA GLY A 70 5.53 1.84 2.85
C GLY A 70 6.55 2.58 3.72
N PHE A 71 7.83 2.56 3.33
CA PHE A 71 8.89 3.29 4.03
C PHE A 71 8.73 4.82 3.92
N LEU A 72 8.46 5.34 2.72
CA LEU A 72 8.25 6.78 2.51
C LEU A 72 7.02 7.29 3.26
N LEU A 73 5.93 6.52 3.27
CA LEU A 73 4.73 6.86 4.03
C LEU A 73 5.00 6.77 5.54
N GLY A 74 5.70 5.72 5.97
CA GLY A 74 6.20 5.54 7.34
C GLY A 74 7.03 6.72 7.84
N ALA A 75 7.94 7.24 7.01
CA ALA A 75 8.80 8.38 7.34
C ALA A 75 8.01 9.68 7.58
N LYS A 76 6.83 9.84 6.99
CA LYS A 76 5.94 11.00 7.22
C LYS A 76 5.24 10.94 8.59
N PHE A 77 5.23 9.80 9.27
CA PHE A 77 4.66 9.66 10.61
C PHE A 77 5.55 10.27 11.69
N THR A 78 5.28 11.53 12.04
CA THR A 78 5.92 12.15 13.20
C THR A 78 5.22 11.77 14.50
N THR A 79 5.99 11.47 15.54
CA THR A 79 5.48 11.22 16.91
C THR A 79 4.62 12.37 17.44
N ARG A 80 4.88 13.59 16.98
CA ARG A 80 4.08 14.80 17.27
C ARG A 80 2.67 14.73 16.67
N MET A 81 2.54 14.27 15.43
CA MET A 81 1.25 14.06 14.77
C MET A 81 0.43 12.99 15.51
N LEU A 82 1.08 11.87 15.85
CA LEU A 82 0.42 10.75 16.52
C LEU A 82 -0.04 11.10 17.95
N ARG A 83 0.73 11.90 18.69
CA ARG A 83 0.33 12.32 20.05
C ARG A 83 -0.81 13.34 20.08
N ALA A 84 -0.91 14.23 19.10
CA ALA A 84 -1.92 15.29 19.08
C ALA A 84 -3.28 14.80 18.56
N HIS A 85 -3.30 13.93 17.53
CA HIS A 85 -4.52 13.52 16.85
C HIS A 85 -4.67 11.99 16.71
N GLY A 86 -3.72 11.19 17.20
CA GLY A 86 -3.65 9.75 16.91
C GLY A 86 -4.89 8.97 17.32
N ARG A 87 -5.51 9.26 18.47
CA ARG A 87 -6.73 8.54 18.87
C ARG A 87 -7.90 8.79 17.92
N GLN A 88 -8.09 10.03 17.48
CA GLN A 88 -9.15 10.37 16.54
C GLN A 88 -8.88 9.76 15.16
N VAL A 89 -7.63 9.85 14.70
CA VAL A 89 -7.18 9.23 13.44
C VAL A 89 -7.45 7.73 13.44
N LEU A 90 -7.02 7.01 14.49
CA LEU A 90 -7.15 5.55 14.58
C LEU A 90 -8.61 5.08 14.59
N TRP A 91 -9.49 5.75 15.35
CA TRP A 91 -10.90 5.35 15.43
C TRP A 91 -11.67 5.67 14.16
N ILE A 92 -11.41 6.84 13.54
CA ILE A 92 -12.08 7.20 12.29
C ILE A 92 -11.63 6.27 11.17
N SER A 93 -10.32 6.03 11.01
CA SER A 93 -9.82 5.14 9.97
C SER A 93 -10.37 3.73 10.16
N ALA A 94 -10.22 3.12 11.35
CA ALA A 94 -10.77 1.80 11.62
C ALA A 94 -12.30 1.70 11.35
N GLY A 95 -13.05 2.75 11.70
CA GLY A 95 -14.48 2.84 11.43
C GLY A 95 -14.81 2.85 9.94
N VAL A 96 -14.10 3.67 9.15
CA VAL A 96 -14.29 3.76 7.69
C VAL A 96 -13.87 2.47 7.00
N THR A 97 -12.71 1.91 7.35
CA THR A 97 -12.22 0.63 6.80
C THR A 97 -13.22 -0.50 7.08
N LEU A 98 -13.67 -0.65 8.33
CA LEU A 98 -14.61 -1.70 8.71
C LEU A 98 -15.98 -1.51 8.06
N ALA A 99 -16.51 -0.28 8.07
CA ALA A 99 -17.79 0.02 7.44
C ALA A 99 -17.77 -0.27 5.93
N SER A 100 -16.67 0.08 5.24
CA SER A 100 -16.50 -0.17 3.81
C SER A 100 -16.47 -1.68 3.52
N ALA A 101 -15.68 -2.44 4.27
CA ALA A 101 -15.63 -3.90 4.13
C ALA A 101 -16.97 -4.55 4.38
N LEU A 102 -17.67 -4.19 5.46
CA LEU A 102 -18.98 -4.76 5.80
C LEU A 102 -20.05 -4.38 4.78
N ALA A 103 -20.05 -3.14 4.28
CA ALA A 103 -20.99 -2.70 3.28
C ALA A 103 -20.82 -3.48 1.96
N VAL A 104 -19.57 -3.67 1.52
CA VAL A 104 -19.28 -4.40 0.27
C VAL A 104 -19.50 -5.90 0.44
N ALA A 105 -18.90 -6.53 1.45
CA ALA A 105 -19.06 -7.97 1.68
C ALA A 105 -20.52 -8.33 1.98
N GLY A 106 -21.17 -7.57 2.87
CA GLY A 106 -22.58 -7.77 3.19
C GLY A 106 -23.49 -7.51 2.00
N GLY A 107 -23.25 -6.45 1.23
CA GLY A 107 -23.99 -6.16 0.00
C GLY A 107 -23.88 -7.28 -1.02
N LEU A 108 -22.67 -7.74 -1.33
CA LEU A 108 -22.44 -8.84 -2.26
C LEU A 108 -23.08 -10.15 -1.80
N ALA A 109 -22.98 -10.47 -0.51
CA ALA A 109 -23.63 -11.65 0.06
C ALA A 109 -25.17 -11.58 -0.07
N LEU A 110 -25.77 -10.40 0.12
CA LEU A 110 -27.20 -10.19 -0.09
C LEU A 110 -27.62 -10.36 -1.56
N PHE A 111 -26.73 -10.06 -2.51
CA PHE A 111 -26.93 -10.33 -3.94
C PHE A 111 -26.65 -11.79 -4.35
N GLY A 112 -26.35 -12.68 -3.40
CA GLY A 112 -26.12 -14.11 -3.65
C GLY A 112 -24.72 -14.46 -4.12
N VAL A 113 -23.74 -13.54 -3.97
CA VAL A 113 -22.33 -13.84 -4.22
C VAL A 113 -21.83 -14.80 -3.13
N PRO A 114 -21.04 -15.84 -3.47
CA PRO A 114 -20.42 -16.74 -2.49
C PRO A 114 -19.69 -15.97 -1.38
N LEU A 115 -19.83 -16.44 -0.14
CA LEU A 115 -19.36 -15.71 1.05
C LEU A 115 -17.84 -15.50 1.04
N ASP A 116 -17.08 -16.49 0.62
CA ASP A 116 -15.63 -16.42 0.42
C ASP A 116 -15.25 -15.28 -0.54
N LEU A 117 -15.87 -15.22 -1.71
CA LEU A 117 -15.66 -14.13 -2.68
C LEU A 117 -16.12 -12.78 -2.14
N ALA A 118 -17.25 -12.72 -1.46
CA ALA A 118 -17.77 -11.49 -0.87
C ALA A 118 -16.83 -10.93 0.20
N LEU A 119 -16.26 -11.77 1.06
CA LEU A 119 -15.28 -11.38 2.08
C LEU A 119 -13.98 -10.87 1.44
N LEU A 120 -13.47 -11.54 0.40
CA LEU A 120 -12.28 -11.10 -0.33
C LEU A 120 -12.49 -9.74 -1.00
N LEU A 121 -13.61 -9.57 -1.70
CA LEU A 121 -13.96 -8.30 -2.36
C LEU A 121 -14.22 -7.18 -1.34
N GLY A 122 -14.82 -7.50 -0.19
CA GLY A 122 -14.98 -6.57 0.91
C GLY A 122 -13.63 -6.07 1.47
N GLY A 123 -12.66 -6.96 1.63
CA GLY A 123 -11.31 -6.59 2.05
C GLY A 123 -10.58 -5.72 1.01
N ILE A 124 -10.63 -6.11 -0.26
CA ILE A 124 -10.01 -5.33 -1.36
C ILE A 124 -10.61 -3.92 -1.46
N ALA A 125 -11.92 -3.79 -1.24
CA ALA A 125 -12.61 -2.50 -1.29
C ALA A 125 -12.15 -1.49 -0.22
N THR A 126 -11.39 -1.93 0.78
CA THR A 126 -10.83 -1.03 1.80
C THR A 126 -9.50 -0.40 1.40
N ALA A 127 -8.87 -0.85 0.30
CA ALA A 127 -7.64 -0.24 -0.19
C ALA A 127 -7.91 1.18 -0.69
N THR A 128 -7.27 2.19 -0.09
CA THR A 128 -7.33 3.59 -0.52
C THR A 128 -5.92 4.14 -0.73
N ASP A 129 -5.73 5.03 -1.71
CA ASP A 129 -4.42 5.61 -2.02
C ASP A 129 -4.27 7.00 -1.40
N PRO A 130 -3.19 7.26 -0.62
CA PRO A 130 -2.92 8.57 -0.04
C PRO A 130 -2.62 9.68 -1.03
N ALA A 131 -2.07 9.36 -2.20
CA ALA A 131 -1.42 10.35 -3.06
C ALA A 131 -2.38 11.48 -3.48
N ALA A 132 -3.55 11.12 -4.01
CA ALA A 132 -4.51 12.12 -4.49
C ALA A 132 -5.02 13.05 -3.38
N THR A 133 -5.20 12.52 -2.16
CA THR A 133 -5.67 13.34 -1.03
C THR A 133 -4.57 14.29 -0.54
N ILE A 134 -3.32 13.83 -0.50
CA ILE A 134 -2.16 14.66 -0.15
C ILE A 134 -2.03 15.81 -1.14
N ASP A 135 -2.04 15.51 -2.45
CA ASP A 135 -1.87 16.51 -3.51
C ASP A 135 -2.92 17.62 -3.42
N VAL A 136 -4.20 17.27 -3.19
CA VAL A 136 -5.28 18.26 -3.05
C VAL A 136 -5.11 19.14 -1.80
N VAL A 137 -4.66 18.57 -0.69
CA VAL A 137 -4.43 19.34 0.55
C VAL A 137 -3.28 20.33 0.38
N GLU A 138 -2.21 19.90 -0.29
CA GLU A 138 -1.04 20.72 -0.60
C GLU A 138 -1.39 21.83 -1.62
N GLU A 139 -2.09 21.50 -2.71
CA GLU A 139 -2.54 22.46 -3.73
C GLU A 139 -3.50 23.51 -3.16
N ALA A 140 -4.40 23.10 -2.26
CA ALA A 140 -5.30 24.02 -1.57
C ALA A 140 -4.59 24.89 -0.51
N GLY A 141 -3.33 24.60 -0.18
CA GLY A 141 -2.56 25.33 0.83
C GLY A 141 -3.16 25.25 2.24
N THR A 142 -3.98 24.24 2.53
CA THR A 142 -4.71 24.15 3.79
C THR A 142 -3.91 23.42 4.87
N SER A 143 -3.77 24.02 6.05
CA SER A 143 -3.07 23.41 7.19
C SER A 143 -3.90 23.38 8.47
N GLY A 144 -5.23 23.37 8.32
CA GLY A 144 -6.16 23.35 9.45
C GLY A 144 -6.20 22.00 10.19
N PRO A 145 -6.89 21.94 11.34
CA PRO A 145 -7.09 20.69 12.09
C PRO A 145 -7.70 19.58 11.23
N PHE A 146 -8.67 19.91 10.37
CA PHE A 146 -9.28 18.96 9.43
C PHE A 146 -8.26 18.33 8.48
N SER A 147 -7.46 19.14 7.76
CA SER A 147 -6.45 18.64 6.83
C SER A 147 -5.42 17.75 7.54
N ARG A 148 -5.00 18.10 8.76
CA ARG A 148 -4.09 17.26 9.57
C ARG A 148 -4.71 15.94 9.98
N THR A 149 -5.98 15.93 10.38
CA THR A 149 -6.70 14.69 10.70
C THR A 149 -6.91 13.83 9.45
N LEU A 150 -7.29 14.43 8.32
CA LEU A 150 -7.46 13.74 7.05
C LEU A 150 -6.16 13.08 6.59
N LEU A 151 -5.06 13.83 6.55
CA LEU A 151 -3.73 13.29 6.20
C LEU A 151 -3.31 12.17 7.16
N GLY A 152 -3.63 12.29 8.45
CA GLY A 152 -3.38 11.24 9.44
C GLY A 152 -4.19 9.97 9.19
N ILE A 153 -5.48 10.10 8.86
CA ILE A 153 -6.37 8.96 8.54
C ILE A 153 -5.80 8.19 7.35
N VAL A 154 -5.54 8.91 6.26
CA VAL A 154 -5.09 8.35 5.00
C VAL A 154 -3.70 7.71 5.13
N ALA A 155 -2.83 8.22 6.01
CA ALA A 155 -1.54 7.60 6.27
C ALA A 155 -1.64 6.24 6.99
N VAL A 156 -2.66 6.02 7.82
CA VAL A 156 -2.85 4.77 8.60
C VAL A 156 -3.71 3.76 7.85
N ASP A 157 -4.43 4.19 6.82
CA ASP A 157 -5.46 3.38 6.17
C ASP A 157 -4.89 2.12 5.50
N ASP A 158 -3.71 2.19 4.87
CA ASP A 158 -3.03 1.02 4.28
C ASP A 158 -2.77 -0.09 5.31
N ALA A 159 -2.41 0.28 6.54
CA ALA A 159 -2.18 -0.70 7.60
C ALA A 159 -3.49 -1.36 8.03
N TRP A 160 -4.57 -0.59 8.18
CA TRP A 160 -5.89 -1.15 8.50
C TRP A 160 -6.43 -2.02 7.38
N GLY A 161 -6.28 -1.59 6.13
CA GLY A 161 -6.68 -2.35 4.94
C GLY A 161 -5.96 -3.70 4.89
N LEU A 162 -4.65 -3.74 5.08
CA LEU A 162 -3.88 -4.99 5.09
C LEU A 162 -4.30 -5.91 6.24
N ILE A 163 -4.44 -5.39 7.47
CA ILE A 163 -4.89 -6.18 8.63
C ILE A 163 -6.28 -6.76 8.36
N LEU A 164 -7.24 -5.94 7.93
CA LEU A 164 -8.61 -6.37 7.70
C LEU A 164 -8.71 -7.34 6.54
N PHE A 165 -8.00 -7.09 5.43
CA PHE A 165 -7.92 -8.01 4.30
C PHE A 165 -7.38 -9.38 4.73
N SER A 166 -6.34 -9.41 5.58
CA SER A 166 -5.74 -10.66 6.08
C SER A 166 -6.72 -11.45 6.93
N LEU A 167 -7.50 -10.77 7.79
CA LEU A 167 -8.57 -11.38 8.59
C LEU A 167 -9.71 -11.92 7.70
N LEU A 168 -10.13 -11.16 6.70
CA LEU A 168 -11.20 -11.57 5.78
C LEU A 168 -10.75 -12.71 4.86
N LEU A 169 -9.49 -12.74 4.45
CA LEU A 169 -8.88 -13.85 3.71
C LEU A 169 -8.85 -15.12 4.56
N ALA A 170 -8.45 -15.03 5.82
CA ALA A 170 -8.47 -16.17 6.76
C ALA A 170 -9.92 -16.67 6.99
N ALA A 171 -10.88 -15.75 7.11
CA ALA A 171 -12.30 -16.10 7.25
C ALA A 171 -12.86 -16.76 5.97
N ALA A 172 -12.49 -16.26 4.79
CA ALA A 172 -12.87 -16.85 3.50
C ALA A 172 -12.29 -18.27 3.37
N ALA A 173 -11.02 -18.47 3.71
CA ALA A 173 -10.37 -19.78 3.71
C ALA A 173 -11.10 -20.77 4.65
N ALA A 174 -11.46 -20.32 5.86
CA ALA A 174 -12.21 -21.14 6.80
C ALA A 174 -13.61 -21.54 6.30
N SER A 175 -14.24 -20.74 5.43
CA SER A 175 -15.57 -21.02 4.88
C SER A 175 -15.59 -22.11 3.79
N THR A 176 -14.44 -22.45 3.20
CA THR A 176 -14.32 -23.36 2.04
C THR A 176 -13.90 -24.80 2.38
N GLY A 177 -13.57 -25.11 3.65
CA GLY A 177 -13.15 -26.45 4.06
C GLY A 177 -13.62 -26.85 5.48
N PRO A 178 -13.31 -28.07 5.96
CA PRO A 178 -13.58 -28.53 7.33
C PRO A 178 -12.70 -27.83 8.40
N GLY A 179 -12.43 -26.54 8.22
CA GLY A 179 -11.28 -25.83 8.76
C GLY A 179 -11.42 -25.40 10.21
N ASP A 180 -10.35 -25.60 10.95
CA ASP A 180 -10.13 -25.03 12.28
C ASP A 180 -10.06 -23.49 12.20
N LEU A 181 -11.20 -22.85 12.43
CA LEU A 181 -11.34 -21.39 12.55
C LEU A 181 -10.30 -20.80 13.54
N ALA A 182 -10.01 -21.53 14.62
CA ALA A 182 -9.02 -21.09 15.59
C ALA A 182 -7.60 -21.14 14.98
N GLY A 183 -7.26 -22.17 14.21
CA GLY A 183 -6.02 -22.27 13.45
C GLY A 183 -5.84 -21.13 12.43
N SER A 184 -6.90 -20.76 11.71
CA SER A 184 -6.83 -19.70 10.69
C SER A 184 -6.70 -18.31 11.32
N LEU A 185 -7.42 -18.05 12.41
CA LEU A 185 -7.31 -16.79 13.17
C LEU A 185 -5.96 -16.66 13.87
N THR A 186 -5.43 -17.75 14.43
CA THR A 186 -4.10 -17.75 15.05
C THR A 186 -2.99 -17.55 14.03
N ALA A 187 -3.12 -18.11 12.81
CA ALA A 187 -2.21 -17.82 11.70
C ALA A 187 -2.24 -16.33 11.33
N GLY A 188 -3.42 -15.75 11.10
CA GLY A 188 -3.55 -14.32 10.77
C GLY A 188 -3.01 -13.40 11.87
N LEU A 189 -3.30 -13.70 13.15
CA LEU A 189 -2.73 -12.96 14.28
C LEU A 189 -1.21 -13.10 14.37
N ARG A 190 -0.66 -14.28 14.05
CA ARG A 190 0.78 -14.53 14.02
C ARG A 190 1.45 -13.76 12.88
N ASP A 191 0.84 -13.69 11.71
CA ASP A 191 1.40 -12.97 10.56
C ASP A 191 1.41 -11.47 10.82
N VAL A 192 0.29 -10.90 11.30
CA VAL A 192 0.21 -9.47 11.66
C VAL A 192 1.17 -9.15 12.82
N GLY A 193 1.12 -9.94 13.90
CA GLY A 193 1.98 -9.74 15.06
C GLY A 193 3.46 -9.90 14.73
N GLY A 194 3.80 -10.88 13.89
CA GLY A 194 5.15 -11.12 13.38
C GLY A 194 5.65 -9.97 12.50
N ALA A 195 4.82 -9.47 11.58
CA ALA A 195 5.16 -8.32 10.75
C ALA A 195 5.41 -7.05 11.58
N VAL A 196 4.55 -6.78 12.58
CA VAL A 196 4.74 -5.64 13.50
C VAL A 196 6.01 -5.80 14.34
N ALA A 197 6.25 -6.99 14.89
CA ALA A 197 7.43 -7.27 15.70
C ALA A 197 8.73 -7.13 14.88
N LEU A 198 8.74 -7.66 13.66
CA LEU A 198 9.89 -7.58 12.75
C LEU A 198 10.12 -6.12 12.28
N GLY A 199 9.05 -5.41 11.92
CA GLY A 199 9.10 -4.00 11.59
C GLY A 199 9.64 -3.13 12.75
N ALA A 200 9.24 -3.42 13.99
CA ALA A 200 9.79 -2.73 15.16
C ALA A 200 11.26 -3.10 15.43
N ALA A 201 11.60 -4.39 15.29
CA ALA A 201 12.95 -4.89 15.51
C ALA A 201 13.97 -4.33 14.50
N LEU A 202 13.57 -4.07 13.26
CA LEU A 202 14.41 -3.44 12.24
C LEU A 202 14.32 -1.90 12.27
N GLY A 203 13.09 -1.36 12.36
CA GLY A 203 12.82 0.07 12.26
C GLY A 203 13.28 0.89 13.46
N VAL A 204 13.21 0.36 14.68
CA VAL A 204 13.67 1.11 15.87
C VAL A 204 15.19 1.27 15.88
N PRO A 205 16.01 0.21 15.72
CA PRO A 205 17.46 0.38 15.59
C PRO A 205 17.84 1.25 14.41
N ALA A 206 17.18 1.08 13.27
CA ALA A 206 17.36 1.94 12.10
C ALA A 206 17.18 3.43 12.48
N ALA A 207 16.05 3.79 13.09
CA ALA A 207 15.77 5.17 13.48
C ALA A 207 16.81 5.77 14.45
N TYR A 208 17.45 4.96 15.30
CA TYR A 208 18.53 5.40 16.19
C TYR A 208 19.92 5.47 15.52
N LEU A 209 20.12 4.72 14.43
CA LEU A 209 21.39 4.63 13.71
C LEU A 209 21.45 5.59 12.51
N THR A 210 20.31 5.89 11.88
CA THR A 210 20.18 6.81 10.73
C THR A 210 20.22 8.28 11.16
N GLY A 211 20.61 9.18 10.25
CA GLY A 211 20.71 10.62 10.53
C GLY A 211 22.04 11.04 11.19
N ARG A 212 23.06 10.17 11.10
CA ARG A 212 24.44 10.45 11.53
C ARG A 212 25.30 11.13 10.47
N VAL A 213 24.88 11.06 9.21
CA VAL A 213 25.54 11.70 8.06
C VAL A 213 24.97 13.09 7.79
N ASP A 214 23.64 13.28 7.90
CA ASP A 214 22.97 14.58 7.90
C ASP A 214 21.86 14.56 8.99
N PRO A 215 21.80 15.54 9.92
CA PRO A 215 20.87 15.47 11.04
C PRO A 215 19.41 15.51 10.59
N GLY A 216 18.70 14.40 10.78
CA GLY A 216 17.24 14.32 10.60
C GLY A 216 16.75 13.80 9.25
N GLU A 217 17.64 13.49 8.31
CA GLU A 217 17.31 12.83 7.05
C GLU A 217 18.16 11.55 6.89
N PRO A 218 17.55 10.36 6.75
CA PRO A 218 18.32 9.16 6.44
C PRO A 218 19.03 9.36 5.10
N SER A 219 20.32 9.04 5.04
CA SER A 219 21.01 9.11 3.75
C SER A 219 20.34 8.13 2.78
N LEU A 220 20.33 8.44 1.48
CA LEU A 220 19.73 7.59 0.45
C LEU A 220 20.28 6.15 0.50
N LEU A 221 21.54 6.00 0.90
CA LEU A 221 22.23 4.72 1.15
C LEU A 221 21.70 3.98 2.40
N GLU A 222 21.46 4.70 3.50
CA GLU A 222 20.87 4.14 4.72
C GLU A 222 19.44 3.64 4.46
N ALA A 223 18.64 4.43 3.76
CA ALA A 223 17.27 4.06 3.40
C ALA A 223 17.25 2.84 2.47
N LEU A 224 18.05 2.84 1.38
CA LEU A 224 18.16 1.69 0.47
C LEU A 224 18.68 0.44 1.17
N GLY A 225 19.67 0.57 2.05
CA GLY A 225 20.24 -0.56 2.79
C GLY A 225 19.23 -1.22 3.72
N LEU A 226 18.37 -0.42 4.37
CA LEU A 226 17.28 -0.93 5.21
C LEU A 226 16.15 -1.56 4.40
N LEU A 227 15.84 -1.00 3.23
CA LEU A 227 14.78 -1.48 2.35
C LEU A 227 15.10 -2.83 1.69
N LEU A 228 16.39 -3.09 1.44
CA LEU A 228 16.86 -4.30 0.76
C LEU A 228 17.20 -5.47 1.72
N LEU A 229 16.98 -5.28 3.02
CA LEU A 229 17.29 -6.23 4.09
C LEU A 229 16.11 -7.19 4.34
#